data_AF-A0A0K8PM74-F1
#
_entry.id   AF-A0A0K8PM74-F1
#
_cell.length_a   1.000
_cell.length_b   1.000
_cell.length_c   1.000
_cell.angle_alpha   90.00
_cell.angle_beta   90.00
_cell.angle_gamma   90.00
#
_symmetry.space_group_name_H-M   'P 1'
#
loop_
_entity.id
_entity.type
_entity.pdbx_description
1 polymer ?
#
loop_
_entity_poly.entity_id
_entity_poly.type
_entity_poly.pdbx_seq_one_letter_code
_entity_poly.pdbx_strand_id
1 'polypeptide(L)' 'MARARGHRGQHGVEEDLPGGRVRILARETQIGRPAAEPARQTPNPMLNGRQAWLDGLVRAASGKARA' A
#
# COMPACT_ATOMS: atom_id res chain seq x y z
N MET A 1 27.01 16.04 4.94
CA MET A 1 25.54 16.02 4.80
C MET A 1 25.02 14.67 5.29
N ALA A 2 24.38 14.62 6.46
CA ALA A 2 23.94 13.36 7.08
C ALA A 2 22.69 12.82 6.37
N ARG A 3 22.77 11.59 5.84
CA ARG A 3 21.59 10.86 5.33
C ARG A 3 20.68 10.52 6.50
N ALA A 4 19.52 11.17 6.59
CA ALA A 4 18.49 10.79 7.54
C ALA A 4 17.98 9.39 7.18
N ARG A 5 18.34 8.40 7.99
CA ARG A 5 17.79 7.03 7.91
C ARG A 5 16.35 7.07 8.42
N GLY A 6 15.39 7.22 7.51
CA GLY A 6 13.98 7.03 7.84
C GLY A 6 13.67 5.55 8.00
N HIS A 7 13.11 5.15 9.14
CA HIS A 7 12.56 3.81 9.30
C HIS A 7 11.21 3.74 8.57
N ARG A 8 11.06 2.73 7.69
CA ARG A 8 9.80 2.36 7.04
C ARG A 8 9.37 1.00 7.60
N GLY A 9 8.21 0.95 8.22
CA GLY A 9 7.57 -0.30 8.64
C GLY A 9 6.44 -0.64 7.69
N GLN A 10 6.40 -1.86 7.15
CA GLN A 10 5.30 -2.36 6.33
C GLN A 10 4.66 -3.55 7.05
N HIS A 11 3.34 -3.52 7.20
CA HIS A 11 2.57 -4.61 7.81
C HIS A 11 1.35 -4.90 6.94
N GLY A 12 1.13 -6.19 6.65
CA GLY A 12 -0.03 -6.66 5.90
C GLY A 12 -0.80 -7.72 6.67
N VAL A 13 -2.10 -7.83 6.42
CA VAL A 13 -2.93 -8.97 6.83
C VAL A 13 -3.68 -9.47 5.61
N GLU A 14 -3.66 -10.78 5.40
CA GLU A 14 -4.52 -11.50 4.47
C GLU A 14 -5.41 -12.42 5.30
N GLU A 15 -6.72 -12.34 5.08
CA GLU A 15 -7.72 -13.04 5.88
C GLU A 15 -8.83 -13.59 4.97
N ASP A 16 -9.12 -14.89 5.12
CA ASP A 16 -10.30 -15.51 4.52
C ASP A 16 -11.57 -15.04 5.22
N LEU A 17 -12.57 -14.66 4.44
CA LEU A 17 -13.87 -14.23 4.91
C LEU A 17 -14.98 -15.18 4.41
N PRO A 18 -16.10 -15.29 5.15
CA PRO A 18 -17.25 -16.06 4.70
C PRO A 18 -17.75 -15.64 3.32
N GLY A 19 -18.23 -16.63 2.56
CA GLY A 19 -18.72 -16.46 1.19
C GLY A 19 -17.61 -16.48 0.13
N GLY A 20 -16.47 -17.12 0.41
CA GLY A 20 -15.37 -17.26 -0.56
C GLY A 20 -14.69 -15.93 -0.88
N ARG A 21 -14.60 -15.01 0.09
CA ARG A 21 -13.98 -13.70 -0.07
C ARG A 21 -12.64 -13.68 0.65
N VAL A 22 -11.71 -12.89 0.15
CA VAL A 22 -10.43 -12.62 0.82
C VAL A 22 -10.35 -11.14 1.12
N ARG A 23 -9.92 -10.79 2.32
CA ARG A 23 -9.58 -9.41 2.70
C ARG A 23 -8.07 -9.25 2.73
N ILE A 24 -7.60 -8.20 2.06
CA ILE A 24 -6.20 -7.80 2.07
C ILE A 24 -6.12 -6.40 2.67
N LEU A 25 -5.38 -6.26 3.77
CA LEU A 25 -5.15 -5.00 4.45
C LEU A 25 -3.67 -4.66 4.38
N ALA A 26 -3.33 -3.56 3.69
CA ALA A 26 -1.97 -3.05 3.59
C ALA A 26 -1.80 -1.79 4.47
N ARG A 27 -0.81 -1.81 5.37
CA ARG A 27 -0.44 -0.67 6.21
C ARG A 27 1.05 -0.38 6.09
N GLU A 28 1.38 0.90 6.09
CA GLU A 28 2.77 1.37 6.07
C GLU A 28 2.91 2.57 6.99
N THR A 29 3.95 2.56 7.81
CA THR A 29 4.37 3.71 8.61
C THR A 29 5.61 4.31 7.96
N GLN A 30 5.55 5.59 7.62
CA GLN A 30 6.65 6.34 7.04
C GLN A 30 7.08 7.46 7.98
N ILE A 31 8.33 7.42 8.45
CA ILE A 31 8.88 8.39 9.40
C ILE A 31 10.01 9.17 8.73
N GLY A 32 9.99 10.50 8.87
CA GLY A 32 11.07 11.39 8.48
C GLY A 32 10.66 12.44 7.43
N ARG A 33 11.60 13.34 7.11
CA ARG A 33 11.38 14.47 6.17
C ARG A 33 10.78 14.04 4.81
N PRO A 34 11.19 12.92 4.19
CA PRO A 34 10.60 12.50 2.91
C PRO A 34 9.10 12.17 2.99
N ALA A 35 8.59 11.80 4.18
CA ALA A 35 7.18 11.46 4.39
C ALA A 35 6.32 12.70 4.68
N ALA A 36 6.93 13.82 5.09
CA ALA A 36 6.20 15.02 5.52
C ALA A 36 5.41 15.67 4.39
N GLU A 37 6.00 15.77 3.20
CA GLU A 37 5.36 16.40 2.05
C GLU A 37 4.22 15.54 1.47
N PRO A 38 4.42 14.23 1.16
CA PRO A 38 3.33 13.36 0.72
C PRO A 38 2.16 13.27 1.70
N ALA A 39 2.42 13.37 3.01
CA ALA A 39 1.38 13.30 4.05
C ALA A 39 0.40 14.50 4.02
N ARG A 40 0.80 15.65 3.46
CA ARG A 40 -0.03 16.86 3.37
C ARG A 40 -0.84 16.97 2.08
N GLN A 41 -0.51 16.17 1.08
CA GLN A 41 -1.18 16.24 -0.22
C GLN A 41 -2.58 15.64 -0.16
N THR A 42 -3.53 16.30 -0.84
CA THR A 42 -4.89 15.79 -1.07
C THR A 42 -5.20 15.91 -2.57
N PRO A 43 -5.39 14.80 -3.30
CA PRO A 43 -5.42 13.41 -2.79
C PRO A 43 -4.05 12.91 -2.32
N ASN A 44 -4.03 12.01 -1.32
CA ASN A 44 -2.78 11.51 -0.74
C ASN A 44 -2.12 10.48 -1.69
N PRO A 45 -0.90 10.75 -2.20
CA PRO A 45 -0.25 9.89 -3.19
C PRO A 45 0.09 8.50 -2.65
N MET A 46 0.36 8.36 -1.35
CA MET A 46 0.66 7.07 -0.73
C MET A 46 -0.59 6.18 -0.64
N LEU A 47 -1.77 6.77 -0.42
CA LEU A 47 -3.03 6.03 -0.47
C LEU A 47 -3.33 5.56 -1.89
N ASN A 48 -3.18 6.45 -2.89
CA ASN A 48 -3.40 6.12 -4.29
C ASN A 48 -2.47 5.01 -4.80
N GLY A 49 -1.17 5.09 -4.46
CA GLY A 49 -0.21 4.06 -4.84
C GLY A 49 -0.54 2.68 -4.26
N ARG A 50 -0.97 2.63 -3.00
CA ARG A 50 -1.42 1.37 -2.37
C ARG A 50 -2.69 0.83 -3.00
N GLN A 51 -3.64 1.69 -3.36
CA GLN A 51 -4.85 1.26 -4.06
C GLN A 51 -4.50 0.66 -5.42
N ALA A 52 -3.66 1.33 -6.21
CA ALA A 52 -3.22 0.83 -7.51
C ALA A 52 -2.50 -0.53 -7.41
N TRP A 53 -1.70 -0.71 -6.35
CA TRP A 53 -1.04 -1.98 -6.06
C TRP A 53 -2.04 -3.10 -5.71
N LEU A 54 -3.02 -2.83 -4.82
CA LEU A 54 -4.09 -3.78 -4.48
C LEU A 54 -4.93 -4.16 -5.71
N ASP A 55 -5.30 -3.17 -6.53
CA ASP A 55 -6.04 -3.43 -7.77
C ASP A 55 -5.23 -4.30 -8.73
N GLY A 56 -3.91 -4.08 -8.80
CA GLY A 56 -2.98 -4.90 -9.57
C GLY A 56 -2.94 -6.34 -9.07
N LEU A 57 -2.87 -6.54 -7.76
CA LEU A 57 -2.89 -7.86 -7.13
C LEU A 57 -4.18 -8.62 -7.45
N VAL A 58 -5.34 -7.96 -7.33
CA VAL A 58 -6.65 -8.56 -7.66
C VAL A 58 -6.72 -8.92 -9.15
N ARG A 59 -6.25 -8.05 -10.04
CA ARG A 59 -6.21 -8.36 -11.48
C ARG A 59 -5.34 -9.58 -11.79
N ALA A 60 -4.16 -9.67 -11.18
CA ALA A 60 -3.26 -10.80 -11.36
C ALA A 60 -3.89 -12.11 -10.84
N ALA A 61 -4.44 -12.09 -9.64
CA ALA A 61 -5.05 -13.27 -9.02
C ALA A 61 -6.33 -13.75 -9.74
N SER A 62 -7.11 -12.83 -10.30
CA SER A 62 -8.34 -13.17 -11.04
C SER A 62 -8.12 -13.69 -12.46
N GLY A 63 -6.85 -13.83 -12.91
CA GLY A 63 -6.54 -14.24 -14.28
C GLY A 63 -6.88 -13.19 -15.35
N LYS A 64 -7.22 -11.96 -14.93
CA LYS A 64 -7.44 -10.79 -15.79
C LYS A 64 -6.14 -10.03 -16.04
N ALA A 65 -4.99 -10.67 -15.79
CA ALA A 65 -3.69 -10.12 -16.13
C ALA A 65 -3.63 -9.93 -17.65
N ARG A 66 -3.19 -8.73 -18.07
CA ARG A 66 -3.11 -8.32 -19.47
C ARG A 66 -2.43 -9.42 -20.30
N ALA A 67 -3.11 -9.86 -21.38
CA ALA A 67 -2.48 -10.63 -22.45
C ALA A 67 -1.36 -9.80 -23.12
#